data_AF-A0AAD5SFP6-F1
#
_entry.id   AF-A0AAD5SFP6-F1
#
_cell.length_a   1.000
_cell.length_b   1.000
_cell.length_c   1.000
_cell.angle_alpha   90.00
_cell.angle_beta   90.00
_cell.angle_gamma   90.00
#
_symmetry.space_group_name_H-M   'P 1'
#
loop_
_entity.id
_entity.type
_entity.pdbx_description
1 polymer ?
#
loop_
_entity_poly.entity_id
_entity_poly.type
_entity_poly.pdbx_seq_one_letter_code
_entity_poly.pdbx_strand_id
1 'polypeptide(L)' 'MDTTTQPSHDACAVCLGELDPTDTTTNPVIRFPHGHTLHLECYRQLRANGIHTCPLCRRPFGRKGGRKGR' A
#
# COMPACT_ATOMS: atom_id res chain seq x y z
N MET A 1 19.28 23.05 -18.37
CA MET A 1 19.25 22.23 -17.14
C MET A 1 17.81 21.87 -16.86
N ASP A 2 17.31 20.83 -17.53
CA ASP A 2 15.98 20.28 -17.25
C ASP A 2 16.23 18.99 -16.49
N THR A 3 16.27 19.09 -15.16
CA THR A 3 16.30 17.90 -14.31
C THR A 3 14.88 17.38 -14.28
N THR A 4 14.50 16.65 -15.33
CA THR A 4 13.26 15.88 -15.33
C THR A 4 13.40 14.77 -14.29
N THR A 5 13.14 15.12 -13.03
CA THR A 5 12.90 14.15 -11.97
C THR A 5 11.64 13.41 -12.40
N GLN A 6 11.85 12.29 -13.09
CA GLN A 6 10.80 11.35 -13.43
C GLN A 6 10.02 11.07 -12.14
N PRO A 7 8.67 11.09 -12.16
CA PRO A 7 7.89 10.65 -11.03
C PRO A 7 8.05 9.14 -10.91
N SER A 8 9.12 8.72 -10.22
CA SER A 8 9.25 7.38 -9.71
C SER A 8 7.99 7.16 -8.85
N HIS A 9 7.20 6.15 -9.20
CA HIS A 9 5.89 5.87 -8.62
C HIS A 9 6.02 5.35 -7.18
N ASP A 10 6.63 6.15 -6.30
CA ASP A 10 7.01 5.84 -4.92
C ASP A 10 6.22 6.75 -3.98
N ALA A 11 4.92 6.92 -4.24
CA ALA A 11 4.01 7.64 -3.35
C ALA A 11 2.91 6.72 -2.84
N CYS A 12 2.59 6.86 -1.56
CA CYS A 12 1.56 6.08 -0.91
C CYS A 12 0.19 6.52 -1.42
N ALA A 13 -0.57 5.63 -2.04
CA ALA A 13 -1.90 5.97 -2.57
C ALA A 13 -2.97 6.31 -1.52
N VAL A 14 -2.64 6.25 -0.23
CA VAL A 14 -3.55 6.58 0.89
C VAL A 14 -3.29 7.98 1.43
N CYS A 15 -2.04 8.28 1.79
CA CYS A 15 -1.66 9.57 2.38
C CYS A 15 -0.95 10.51 1.40
N LEU A 16 -0.65 10.05 0.18
CA LEU A 16 0.11 10.76 -0.86
C LEU A 16 1.55 11.14 -0.43
N GLY A 17 2.03 10.61 0.70
CA GLY A 17 3.41 10.79 1.14
C GLY A 17 4.39 9.86 0.43
N GLU A 18 5.66 10.23 0.44
CA GLU A 18 6.75 9.47 -0.17
C GLU A 18 6.90 8.09 0.49
N LEU A 19 7.12 7.08 -0.34
CA LEU A 19 7.42 5.70 0.05
C LEU A 19 8.93 5.52 -0.04
N ASP A 20 9.57 5.41 1.11
CA ASP A 20 10.97 5.02 1.17
C ASP A 20 11.05 3.53 1.55
N PRO A 21 11.45 2.63 0.63
CA PRO A 21 11.58 1.21 0.92
C PRO A 21 12.82 0.88 1.78
N THR A 22 13.73 1.83 1.97
CA THR A 22 14.91 1.69 2.83
C THR A 22 14.61 2.11 4.27
N ASP A 23 13.61 2.99 4.47
CA ASP A 23 13.15 3.44 5.76
C ASP A 23 12.33 2.36 6.49
N THR A 24 13.06 1.57 7.28
CA THR A 24 12.48 0.53 8.15
C THR A 24 12.19 1.04 9.57
N THR A 25 12.58 2.28 9.89
CA THR A 25 12.56 2.82 11.26
C THR A 25 11.39 3.74 11.52
N THR A 26 11.12 4.70 10.62
CA THR A 26 10.17 5.79 10.88
C THR A 26 8.87 5.59 10.12
N ASN A 27 8.95 5.12 8.87
CA ASN A 27 7.77 4.95 8.03
C ASN A 27 7.82 3.65 7.22
N PRO A 28 7.76 2.47 7.89
CA PRO A 28 7.90 1.19 7.23
C PRO A 28 6.82 0.99 6.17
N VAL A 29 7.23 0.45 5.02
CA VAL A 29 6.33 0.14 3.91
C VAL A 29 5.97 -1.34 3.84
N ILE A 30 4.79 -1.64 3.30
CA ILE A 30 4.34 -3.00 3.02
C ILE A 30 4.12 -3.15 1.52
N ARG A 31 4.70 -4.22 0.95
CA ARG A 31 4.50 -4.60 -0.44
C ARG A 31 3.42 -5.67 -0.56
N PHE A 32 2.41 -5.39 -1.36
CA PHE A 32 1.36 -6.33 -1.69
C PHE A 32 1.86 -7.44 -2.63
N PRO A 33 1.21 -8.62 -2.65
CA PRO A 33 1.60 -9.73 -3.54
C PRO A 33 1.49 -9.41 -5.04
N HIS A 34 0.69 -8.41 -5.40
CA HIS A 34 0.55 -7.93 -6.78
C HIS A 34 1.51 -6.78 -7.12
N GLY A 35 2.46 -6.45 -6.25
CA GLY A 35 3.58 -5.56 -6.54
C GLY A 35 3.47 -4.13 -6.03
N HIS A 36 2.28 -3.65 -5.63
CA HIS A 36 2.08 -2.30 -5.11
C HIS A 36 2.55 -2.15 -3.67
N THR A 37 2.89 -0.93 -3.27
CA THR A 37 3.46 -0.62 -1.96
C THR A 37 2.65 0.49 -1.29
N LEU A 38 2.47 0.40 0.03
CA LEU A 38 1.88 1.45 0.88
C LEU A 38 2.64 1.52 2.20
N HIS A 39 2.49 2.60 2.96
CA HIS A 39 2.94 2.60 4.36
C HIS A 39 2.17 1.54 5.16
N LEU A 40 2.87 0.88 6.08
CA LEU A 40 2.31 -0.13 6.95
C LEU A 40 1.13 0.42 7.76
N GLU A 41 1.22 1.68 8.21
CA GLU A 41 0.15 2.34 8.94
C GLU A 41 -1.07 2.60 8.05
N CYS A 42 -0.85 3.08 6.82
CA CYS A 42 -1.91 3.27 5.84
C CYS A 42 -2.64 1.95 5.54
N TYR A 43 -1.89 0.85 5.39
CA TYR A 43 -2.45 -0.48 5.24
C TYR A 43 -3.29 -0.93 6.45
N ARG A 44 -2.84 -0.64 7.68
CA ARG A 44 -3.60 -0.93 8.90
C ARG A 44 -4.90 -0.13 8.97
N GLN A 45 -4.86 1.16 8.63
CA GLN A 45 -6.05 2.01 8.57
C GLN A 45 -7.06 1.51 7.55
N LEU A 46 -6.62 1.13 6.34
CA LEU A 46 -7.51 0.54 5.34
C LEU A 46 -8.25 -0.68 5.92
N ARG A 47 -7.51 -1.59 6.58
CA ARG A 47 -8.12 -2.78 7.21
C ARG A 47 -9.05 -2.43 8.36
N ALA A 48 -8.71 -1.44 9.19
CA ALA A 48 -9.55 -0.97 10.28
C ALA A 48 -10.88 -0.39 9.76
N ASN A 49 -10.84 0.27 8.60
CA ASN A 49 -12.01 0.81 7.90
C ASN A 49 -12.80 -0.24 7.11
N GLY A 50 -12.43 -1.53 7.20
CA GLY A 50 -13.08 -2.61 6.46
C GLY A 50 -12.73 -2.67 4.96
N ILE A 51 -11.68 -1.96 4.54
CA ILE A 51 -11.18 -1.97 3.15
C ILE A 51 -10.12 -3.08 3.03
N HIS A 52 -10.44 -4.09 2.21
CA HIS A 52 -9.59 -5.26 1.96
C HIS A 52 -9.10 -5.33 0.52
N THR A 53 -9.04 -4.19 -0.18
CA THR A 53 -8.71 -4.12 -1.60
C THR A 53 -7.68 -3.02 -1.87
N CYS A 54 -6.72 -3.30 -2.75
CA CYS A 54 -5.66 -2.37 -3.11
C CYS A 54 -6.24 -1.06 -3.66
N PRO A 55 -5.85 0.13 -3.15
CA PRO A 55 -6.32 1.39 -3.71
C PRO A 55 -5.86 1.62 -5.16
N LEU A 56 -4.73 1.01 -5.56
CA LEU A 56 -4.14 1.16 -6.89
C LEU A 56 -4.78 0.25 -7.95
N CYS A 57 -5.05 -1.02 -7.62
CA CYS A 57 -5.57 -1.99 -8.60
C CYS A 57 -6.81 -2.75 -8.17
N ARG A 58 -7.38 -2.41 -7.00
CA ARG A 58 -8.58 -3.01 -6.42
C ARG A 58 -8.49 -4.51 -6.17
N ARG A 59 -7.32 -5.13 -6.35
CA ARG A 59 -7.10 -6.55 -6.02
C ARG A 59 -7.22 -6.74 -4.50
N PRO A 60 -7.92 -7.79 -4.05
CA PRO A 60 -8.07 -8.04 -2.63
C PRO A 60 -6.70 -8.34 -1.99
N PHE A 61 -6.49 -7.80 -0.79
CA PHE A 61 -5.35 -8.10 0.07
C PHE A 61 -5.86 -8.56 1.43
N GLY A 62 -5.22 -9.58 2.00
CA GLY A 62 -5.59 -10.08 3.32
C GLY A 62 -7.00 -10.69 3.37
N ARG A 63 -7.16 -11.86 2.75
CA ARG A 63 -7.98 -13.02 3.20
C ARG A 63 -8.08 -14.01 2.04
N LYS A 64 -7.47 -15.20 2.19
CA LYS A 64 -8.10 -16.38 1.62
C LYS A 64 -9.40 -16.56 2.38
N GLY A 65 -10.52 -16.49 1.67
CA GLY A 65 -11.85 -16.62 2.23
C GLY A 65 -11.96 -17.89 3.08
N GLY A 66 -12.37 -17.71 4.33
CA GLY A 66 -12.94 -18.75 5.18
C GLY A 66 -14.34 -18.32 5.60
N ARG A 67 -15.19 -17.90 4.65
CA ARG A 67 -16.63 -17.95 4.88
C ARG A 67 -17.02 -19.43 4.73
N LYS A 68 -17.01 -20.19 5.83
CA LYS A 68 -17.87 -21.38 5.90
C LYS A 68 -19.30 -20.82 5.89
N GLY A 69 -19.91 -20.85 4.72
CA GLY A 69 -21.33 -20.57 4.56
C GLY A 69 -22.14 -21.78 5.02
N ARG A 70 -23.26 -21.46 5.67
CA ARG A 70 -24.39 -22.31 6.07
C ARG A 70 -24.12 -23.40 7.11
#